data_AF-A0A0D8J7W8-F1
#
_entry.id   AF-A0A0D8J7W8-F1
#
_cell.length_a   1.000
_cell.length_b   1.000
_cell.length_c   1.000
_cell.angle_alpha   90.00
_cell.angle_beta   90.00
_cell.angle_gamma   90.00
#
_symmetry.space_group_name_H-M   'P 1'
#
loop_
_entity.id
_entity.type
_entity.pdbx_description
1 polymer ?
#
loop_
_entity_poly.entity_id
_entity_poly.type
_entity_poly.pdbx_seq_one_letter_code
_entity_poly.pdbx_strand_id
1 'polypeptide(L)'
;MLDKYYRGETSLEEEKELKAAVSESKTKSAEKDIFSFYQKEAKVPDGLEDDLFAGIETQLVKKKSIRMQLYSVISAAAVVLIVLTVSLDVRNKRQTQLADQFFVMEQALFQVSESLQPEPEPDEMLILWVDDDVEIIIN
;
A
#
# COMPACT_ATOMS: atom_id res chain seq x y z
N MET A 1 5.03 59.97 -26.50
CA MET A 1 5.28 58.57 -26.89
C MET A 1 5.92 57.79 -25.76
N LEU A 2 7.12 58.14 -25.28
CA LEU A 2 7.74 57.43 -24.13
C LEU A 2 6.85 57.37 -22.88
N ASP A 3 6.17 58.47 -22.52
CA ASP A 3 5.27 58.47 -21.35
C ASP A 3 4.15 57.42 -21.45
N LYS A 4 3.63 57.18 -22.65
CA LYS A 4 2.64 56.12 -22.90
C LYS A 4 3.26 54.72 -22.79
N TYR A 5 4.47 54.55 -23.29
CA TYR A 5 5.22 53.29 -23.16
C TYR A 5 5.46 52.93 -21.69
N TYR A 6 5.85 53.89 -20.85
CA TYR A 6 6.03 53.66 -19.41
C TYR A 6 4.73 53.37 -18.67
N ARG A 7 3.59 53.83 -19.19
CA ARG A 7 2.26 53.51 -18.67
C ARG A 7 1.70 52.19 -19.18
N GLY A 8 2.36 51.53 -20.14
CA GLY A 8 1.88 50.30 -20.77
C GLY A 8 0.66 50.52 -21.67
N GLU A 9 0.46 51.73 -22.18
CA GLU A 9 -0.70 52.11 -23.01
C GLU A 9 -0.39 52.05 -24.52
N THR A 10 0.76 51.50 -24.91
CA THR A 10 1.21 51.41 -26.31
C THR A 10 0.75 50.13 -26.98
N SER A 11 0.38 50.24 -28.26
CA SER A 11 0.17 49.08 -29.14
C SER A 11 1.49 48.48 -29.64
N LEU A 12 1.46 47.25 -30.17
CA LEU A 12 2.63 46.56 -30.71
C LEU A 12 3.28 47.31 -31.90
N GLU A 13 2.48 48.02 -32.69
CA GLU A 13 2.97 48.81 -33.82
C GLU A 13 3.66 50.08 -33.33
N GLU A 14 3.05 50.81 -32.39
CA GLU A 14 3.65 52.00 -31.76
C GLU A 14 4.96 51.67 -31.03
N GLU A 15 5.06 50.51 -30.39
CA GLU A 15 6.31 50.07 -29.76
C GLU A 15 7.43 49.82 -30.77
N LYS A 16 7.11 49.23 -31.93
CA LYS A 16 8.10 49.01 -32.99
C LYS A 16 8.61 50.32 -33.54
N GLU A 17 7.72 51.28 -33.78
CA GLU A 17 8.08 52.62 -34.23
C GLU A 17 8.92 53.38 -33.17
N LEU A 18 8.54 53.28 -31.90
CA LEU A 18 9.29 53.89 -30.80
C LEU A 18 10.71 53.31 -30.70
N LYS A 19 10.84 51.99 -30.75
CA LYS A 19 12.14 51.30 -30.72
C LYS A 19 13.01 51.68 -31.92
N ALA A 20 12.42 51.83 -33.11
CA ALA A 20 13.13 52.29 -34.31
C ALA A 20 13.59 53.74 -34.19
N ALA A 21 12.70 54.65 -33.78
CA ALA A 21 13.00 56.07 -33.63
C ALA A 21 14.07 56.35 -32.56
N VAL A 22 14.01 55.65 -31.43
CA VAL A 22 15.02 55.77 -30.35
C VAL A 22 16.37 55.21 -30.80
N SER A 23 16.37 54.10 -31.55
CA SER A 23 17.59 53.50 -32.11
C SER A 23 18.28 54.44 -33.12
N GLU A 24 17.51 55.09 -33.99
CA GLU A 24 18.03 55.99 -35.03
C GLU A 24 18.47 57.37 -34.49
N SER A 25 17.96 57.77 -33.32
CA SER A 25 18.33 59.03 -32.70
C SER A 25 19.85 59.12 -32.38
N LYS A 26 20.47 60.28 -32.68
CA LYS A 26 21.90 60.53 -32.43
C LYS A 26 22.22 60.85 -30.96
N THR A 27 21.21 61.19 -30.19
CA THR A 27 21.28 61.44 -28.75
C THR A 27 21.49 60.14 -27.98
N LYS A 28 22.49 60.10 -27.10
CA LYS A 28 22.61 59.02 -26.10
C LYS A 28 21.53 59.21 -25.05
N SER A 29 20.68 58.19 -24.86
CA SER A 29 19.72 58.11 -23.76
C SER A 29 19.71 56.70 -23.16
N ALA A 30 19.24 56.57 -21.92
CA ALA A 30 19.19 55.30 -21.23
C ALA A 30 18.29 54.28 -21.94
N GLU A 31 17.23 54.76 -22.58
CA GLU A 31 16.27 53.93 -23.32
C GLU A 31 16.89 53.31 -24.56
N LYS A 32 17.81 54.02 -25.21
CA LYS A 32 18.57 53.50 -26.34
C LYS A 32 19.46 52.32 -25.93
N ASP A 33 20.15 52.43 -24.79
CA ASP A 33 20.99 51.36 -24.26
C ASP A 33 20.12 50.14 -23.89
N ILE A 34 19.00 50.37 -23.21
CA ILE A 34 18.02 49.32 -22.83
C ILE A 34 17.46 48.60 -24.06
N PHE A 35 16.93 49.35 -25.05
CA PHE A 35 16.37 48.74 -26.25
C PHE A 35 17.42 47.97 -27.04
N SER A 36 18.64 48.49 -27.14
CA SER A 36 19.74 47.81 -27.84
C SER A 36 20.19 46.52 -27.15
N PHE A 37 20.09 46.45 -25.82
CA PHE A 37 20.41 45.26 -25.04
C PHE A 37 19.40 44.14 -25.32
N TYR A 38 18.10 44.42 -25.15
CA TYR A 38 17.05 43.42 -25.34
C TYR A 38 16.83 42.99 -26.79
N GLN A 39 17.21 43.83 -27.76
CA GLN A 39 17.14 43.48 -29.18
C GLN A 39 18.09 42.33 -29.56
N LYS A 40 19.18 42.13 -28.81
CA LYS A 40 20.16 41.05 -29.05
C LYS A 40 19.77 39.72 -28.41
N GLU A 41 18.96 39.74 -27.35
CA GLU A 41 18.63 38.55 -26.57
C GLU A 41 17.26 37.93 -26.92
N ALA A 42 16.37 38.69 -27.57
CA ALA A 42 15.00 38.24 -27.82
C ALA A 42 14.83 37.47 -29.14
N LYS A 43 15.29 36.22 -29.18
CA LYS A 43 14.65 35.19 -30.03
C LYS A 43 14.05 34.13 -29.14
N VAL A 44 12.84 34.41 -28.68
CA VAL A 44 11.99 33.39 -28.06
C VAL A 44 11.53 32.46 -29.20
N PRO A 45 11.69 31.14 -29.07
CA PRO A 45 11.20 30.21 -30.07
C PRO A 45 9.66 30.31 -30.17
N ASP A 46 9.16 30.26 -31.40
CA ASP A 46 7.72 30.26 -31.65
C ASP A 46 7.07 29.05 -30.94
N GLY A 47 5.98 29.30 -30.21
CA GLY A 47 5.24 28.24 -29.50
C GLY A 47 5.75 27.86 -28.11
N LEU A 48 6.74 28.58 -27.55
CA LEU A 48 7.26 28.30 -26.19
C LEU A 48 6.16 28.29 -25.12
N GLU A 49 5.20 29.20 -25.24
CA GLU A 49 4.07 29.31 -24.31
C GLU A 49 3.20 28.05 -24.35
N ASP A 50 2.83 27.61 -25.55
CA ASP A 50 2.03 26.41 -25.76
C ASP A 50 2.74 25.14 -25.23
N ASP A 51 4.04 25.03 -25.50
CA ASP A 51 4.88 23.92 -25.02
C ASP A 51 4.98 23.89 -23.49
N LEU A 52 5.13 25.06 -22.85
CA LEU A 52 5.17 25.18 -21.40
C LEU A 52 3.84 24.78 -20.76
N PHE A 53 2.72 25.26 -21.28
CA PHE A 53 1.40 24.91 -20.76
C PHE A 53 1.08 23.43 -20.97
N ALA A 54 1.39 22.88 -22.15
CA ALA A 54 1.25 21.45 -22.41
C ALA A 54 2.10 20.60 -21.45
N GLY A 55 3.33 21.03 -21.16
CA GLY A 55 4.21 20.39 -20.18
C GLY A 55 3.61 20.36 -18.77
N ILE A 56 2.99 21.45 -18.33
CA ILE A 56 2.36 21.55 -17.01
C ILE A 56 1.10 20.66 -16.93
N GLU A 57 0.24 20.70 -17.95
CA GLU A 57 -0.99 19.90 -17.97
C GLU A 57 -0.70 18.39 -17.97
N THR A 58 0.27 17.95 -18.79
CA THR A 58 0.63 16.53 -18.88
C THR A 58 1.19 15.98 -17.56
N GLN A 59 1.93 16.79 -16.79
CA GLN A 59 2.41 16.39 -15.47
C GLN A 59 1.27 16.23 -14.44
N LEU A 60 0.29 17.14 -14.46
CA LEU A 60 -0.86 17.08 -13.55
C LEU A 60 -1.73 15.83 -13.81
N VAL A 61 -1.97 15.51 -15.08
CA VAL A 61 -2.76 14.33 -15.48
C VAL A 61 -2.07 13.02 -15.10
N LYS A 62 -0.76 12.89 -15.35
CA LYS A 62 0.02 11.69 -14.97
C LYS A 62 -0.05 11.42 -13.46
N LYS A 63 0.14 12.46 -12.64
CA LYS A 63 0.13 12.31 -11.17
C LYS A 63 -1.25 11.91 -10.63
N LYS A 64 -2.33 12.41 -11.23
CA LYS A 64 -3.71 12.03 -10.87
C LYS A 64 -4.02 10.57 -11.24
N SER A 65 -3.59 10.13 -12.41
CA SER A 65 -3.81 8.75 -12.89
C SER A 65 -3.13 7.70 -12.01
N ILE A 66 -1.86 7.92 -11.63
CA ILE A 66 -1.10 6.98 -10.78
C ILE A 66 -1.75 6.84 -9.39
N ARG A 67 -2.19 7.94 -8.78
CA ARG A 67 -2.90 7.90 -7.49
C ARG A 67 -4.21 7.12 -7.59
N MET A 68 -4.97 7.32 -8.66
CA MET A 68 -6.23 6.60 -8.89
C MET A 68 -6.02 5.09 -9.04
N GLN A 69 -4.97 4.67 -9.76
CA GLN A 69 -4.62 3.25 -9.92
C GLN A 69 -4.20 2.62 -8.59
N LEU A 70 -3.42 3.31 -7.75
CA LEU A 70 -3.05 2.84 -6.42
C LEU A 70 -4.28 2.62 -5.51
N TYR A 71 -5.23 3.57 -5.49
CA TYR A 71 -6.46 3.40 -4.72
C TYR A 71 -7.31 2.21 -5.19
N SER A 72 -7.37 1.98 -6.51
CA SER A 72 -8.08 0.83 -7.08
C SER A 72 -7.47 -0.50 -6.59
N VAL A 73 -6.15 -0.64 -6.60
CA VAL A 73 -5.47 -1.87 -6.16
C VAL A 73 -5.63 -2.08 -4.64
N ILE A 74 -5.52 -1.02 -3.84
CA ILE A 74 -5.69 -1.09 -2.38
C ILE A 74 -7.12 -1.54 -2.03
N SER A 75 -8.13 -1.01 -2.71
CA SER A 75 -9.53 -1.40 -2.46
C SER A 75 -9.79 -2.88 -2.77
N ALA A 76 -9.26 -3.40 -3.88
CA ALA A 76 -9.39 -4.81 -4.24
C ALA A 76 -8.66 -5.72 -3.24
N ALA A 77 -7.46 -5.35 -2.80
CA ALA A 77 -6.69 -6.10 -1.82
C ALA A 77 -7.39 -6.20 -0.45
N ALA A 78 -8.03 -5.11 0.00
CA ALA A 78 -8.76 -5.09 1.27
C ALA A 78 -9.95 -6.07 1.27
N VAL A 79 -10.70 -6.14 0.15
CA VAL A 79 -11.81 -7.09 0.01
C VAL A 79 -11.32 -8.54 0.06
N VAL A 80 -10.22 -8.83 -0.64
CA VAL A 80 -9.61 -10.17 -0.64
C VAL A 80 -9.14 -10.56 0.76
N LEU A 81 -8.54 -9.63 1.51
CA LEU A 81 -8.13 -9.86 2.89
C LEU A 81 -9.32 -10.15 3.80
N ILE A 82 -10.40 -9.37 3.72
CA ILE A 82 -11.61 -9.59 4.52
C ILE A 82 -12.18 -10.99 4.25
N VAL A 83 -12.27 -11.39 2.97
CA VAL A 83 -12.77 -12.71 2.59
C VAL A 83 -11.86 -13.84 3.11
N LEU A 84 -10.54 -13.68 3.01
CA LEU A 84 -9.57 -14.63 3.55
C LEU A 84 -9.69 -14.75 5.07
N THR A 85 -9.78 -13.64 5.80
CA THR A 85 -9.92 -13.65 7.26
C THR A 85 -11.18 -14.38 7.70
N VAL A 86 -12.33 -14.11 7.06
CA VAL A 86 -13.59 -14.79 7.37
C VAL A 86 -13.51 -16.28 7.02
N SER A 87 -12.94 -16.64 5.87
CA SER A 87 -12.80 -18.04 5.45
C SER A 87 -11.90 -18.84 6.40
N LEU A 88 -10.79 -18.26 6.83
CA LEU A 88 -9.88 -18.89 7.80
C LEU A 88 -10.53 -19.04 9.18
N ASP A 89 -11.26 -18.04 9.67
CA ASP A 89 -11.98 -18.12 10.95
C ASP A 89 -13.02 -19.24 10.95
N VAL A 90 -13.80 -19.38 9.87
CA VAL A 90 -14.78 -20.47 9.74
C VAL A 90 -14.11 -21.84 9.73
N ARG A 91 -12.98 -21.99 9.03
CA ARG A 91 -12.22 -23.26 9.02
C ARG A 91 -11.63 -23.58 10.38
N ASN A 92 -11.10 -22.57 11.07
CA ASN A 92 -10.52 -22.73 12.40
C ASN A 92 -11.58 -23.19 13.40
N LYS A 93 -12.74 -22.53 13.44
CA LYS A 93 -13.87 -22.92 14.30
C LYS A 93 -14.32 -24.37 14.08
N ARG A 94 -14.36 -24.83 12.84
CA ARG A 94 -14.68 -26.25 12.52
C ARG A 94 -13.63 -27.20 13.08
N GLN A 95 -12.35 -26.88 12.94
CA GLN A 95 -11.27 -27.70 13.51
C GLN A 95 -11.32 -27.74 15.04
N THR A 96 -11.56 -26.58 15.70
CA THR A 96 -11.68 -26.52 17.16
C THR A 96 -12.88 -27.34 17.65
N GLN A 97 -14.03 -27.25 16.97
CA GLN A 97 -15.22 -28.05 17.31
C GLN A 97 -14.96 -29.55 17.18
N LEU A 98 -14.24 -29.99 16.14
CA LEU A 98 -13.87 -31.39 15.99
C LEU A 98 -12.91 -31.82 17.09
N ALA A 99 -11.89 -31.01 17.40
CA ALA A 99 -10.94 -31.29 18.47
C ALA A 99 -11.64 -31.43 19.84
N ASP A 100 -12.59 -30.55 20.15
CA ASP A 100 -13.39 -30.61 21.38
C ASP A 100 -14.25 -31.89 21.43
N GLN A 101 -14.85 -32.29 20.30
CA GLN A 101 -15.62 -33.54 20.21
C GLN A 101 -14.73 -34.78 20.40
N PHE A 102 -13.54 -34.79 19.80
CA PHE A 102 -12.56 -35.86 19.99
C PHE A 102 -12.11 -35.94 21.46
N PHE A 103 -11.86 -34.80 22.11
CA PHE A 103 -11.48 -34.74 23.51
C PHE A 103 -12.56 -35.35 24.44
N VAL A 104 -13.83 -34.98 24.24
CA VAL A 104 -14.95 -35.54 25.01
C VAL A 104 -15.07 -37.05 24.78
N MET A 105 -14.90 -37.50 23.53
CA MET A 105 -14.94 -38.93 23.19
C MET A 105 -13.79 -39.70 23.84
N GLU A 106 -12.56 -39.17 23.82
CA GLU A 106 -11.40 -39.78 24.49
C GLU A 106 -11.63 -39.93 25.99
N GLN A 107 -12.17 -38.90 26.65
CA GLN A 107 -12.50 -38.96 28.07
C GLN A 107 -13.56 -40.02 28.37
N ALA A 108 -14.61 -40.11 27.56
CA ALA A 108 -15.66 -41.12 27.72
C ALA A 108 -15.12 -42.53 27.50
N LEU A 109 -14.28 -42.73 26.48
CA LEU A 109 -13.62 -44.02 26.20
C LEU A 109 -12.66 -44.40 27.33
N PHE A 110 -11.92 -43.45 27.88
CA PHE A 110 -11.05 -43.69 29.03
C PHE A 110 -11.85 -44.15 30.25
N GLN A 111 -12.95 -43.46 30.57
CA GLN A 111 -13.81 -43.82 31.70
C GLN A 111 -14.44 -45.21 31.53
N VAL A 112 -14.91 -45.53 30.32
CA VAL A 112 -15.47 -46.86 30.02
C VAL A 112 -14.38 -47.92 30.10
N SER A 113 -13.18 -47.64 29.57
CA SER A 113 -12.02 -48.53 29.69
C SER A 113 -11.65 -48.81 31.15
N GLU A 114 -11.62 -47.77 32.00
CA GLU A 114 -11.37 -47.92 33.43
C GLU A 114 -12.45 -48.77 34.12
N SER A 115 -13.72 -48.61 33.73
CA SER A 115 -14.82 -49.43 34.27
C SER A 115 -14.85 -50.89 33.78
N LEU A 116 -14.23 -51.16 32.62
CA LEU A 116 -14.14 -52.49 32.01
C LEU A 116 -12.83 -53.20 32.36
N GLN A 117 -11.87 -52.49 32.97
CA GLN A 117 -10.70 -53.15 33.54
C GLN A 117 -11.21 -54.07 34.65
N PRO A 118 -10.93 -55.38 34.57
CA PRO A 118 -11.24 -56.26 35.69
C PRO A 118 -10.55 -55.69 36.91
N GLU A 119 -11.25 -55.65 38.05
CA GLU A 119 -10.59 -55.35 39.33
C GLU A 119 -9.35 -56.25 39.40
N PRO A 120 -8.17 -55.72 39.77
CA PRO A 120 -7.03 -56.58 39.98
C PRO A 120 -7.48 -57.62 41.00
N GLU A 121 -7.60 -58.87 40.56
CA GLU A 121 -7.94 -59.96 41.46
C GLU A 121 -6.94 -59.86 42.61
N PRO A 122 -7.41 -59.80 43.87
CA PRO A 122 -6.49 -59.71 44.99
C PRO A 122 -5.60 -60.94 44.87
N ASP A 123 -4.28 -60.76 44.67
CA ASP A 123 -3.30 -61.84 44.45
C ASP A 123 -3.75 -63.11 45.19
N GLU A 124 -4.49 -63.97 44.49
CA GLU A 124 -4.97 -65.20 45.08
C GLU A 124 -3.72 -66.05 45.13
N MET A 125 -3.11 -66.07 46.31
CA MET A 125 -1.94 -66.86 46.62
C MET A 125 -2.27 -68.32 46.25
N LEU A 126 -1.84 -68.73 45.06
CA LEU A 126 -2.14 -70.05 44.51
C LEU A 126 -1.27 -71.08 45.23
N ILE A 127 -1.80 -71.61 46.33
CA ILE A 127 -1.19 -72.71 47.04
C ILE A 127 -1.43 -73.98 46.22
N LEU A 128 -0.42 -74.37 45.42
CA LEU A 128 -0.56 -75.49 44.49
C LEU A 128 -0.63 -76.84 45.22
N TRP A 129 -0.08 -76.94 46.44
CA TRP A 129 -0.12 -78.15 47.27
C TRP A 129 0.30 -77.87 48.72
N VAL A 130 -0.34 -78.53 49.70
CA VAL A 130 -0.01 -78.48 51.14
C VAL A 130 0.18 -79.90 51.65
N ASP A 131 1.31 -80.16 52.31
CA ASP A 131 1.55 -81.35 53.14
C ASP A 131 2.44 -80.97 54.33
N ASP A 132 2.45 -81.80 55.37
CA ASP A 132 2.76 -81.46 56.77
C ASP A 132 4.13 -80.79 57.04
N ASP A 133 5.07 -80.76 56.08
CA ASP A 133 6.42 -80.21 56.27
C ASP A 133 6.94 -79.24 55.18
N VAL A 134 6.22 -78.96 54.07
CA VAL A 134 6.69 -77.97 53.06
C VAL A 134 5.54 -77.28 52.32
N GLU A 135 5.57 -75.94 52.28
CA GLU A 135 4.74 -75.09 51.41
C GLU A 135 5.59 -74.53 50.25
N ILE A 136 5.14 -74.72 49.00
CA ILE A 136 5.77 -74.09 47.83
C ILE A 136 4.89 -72.95 47.36
N ILE A 137 5.41 -71.72 47.50
CA ILE A 137 4.78 -70.49 47.04
C ILE A 137 5.46 -70.08 45.73
N ILE A 138 4.67 -69.83 44.68
CA ILE A 138 5.14 -69.23 43.43
C ILE A 138 4.55 -67.83 43.35
N ASN A 139 5.41 -66.86 43.04
CA ASN A 139 5.06 -65.46 42.82
C ASN A 139 5.11 -65.14 41.32
#